data_AF-A0A2N2XTD2-F1
#
_entry.id   AF-A0A2N2XTD2-F1
#
_cell.length_a   1.000
_cell.length_b   1.000
_cell.length_c   1.000
_cell.angle_alpha   90.00
_cell.angle_beta   90.00
_cell.angle_gamma   90.00
#
_symmetry.space_group_name_H-M   'P 1'
#
loop_
_entity.id
_entity.type
_entity.pdbx_description
1 polymer ?
#
loop_
_entity_poly.entity_id
_entity_poly.type
_entity_poly.pdbx_seq_one_letter_code
_entity_poly.pdbx_strand_id
1 'polypeptide(L)'
;MLIQLLDILRIALVAIAFYVGYDKGFGETYDPILQLHIMIPIVVVAIAGISGIEGLLFGKRAALAKGYETGSNYQKQSAFALLSFAFGSLVVYFANWGIFAELTVLFIFLFFFTLSAGNHAIEAIRHKNFKWQNINRPFILILLLAGFVYPVIMALR
;
A
#
# COMPACT_ATOMS: atom_id res chain seq x y z
N MET A 1 17.96 -2.33 11.01
CA MET A 1 18.24 -1.02 10.41
C MET A 1 17.64 -0.86 9.02
N LEU A 2 18.14 -1.53 7.97
CA LEU A 2 17.62 -1.31 6.59
C LEU A 2 16.10 -1.55 6.44
N ILE A 3 15.58 -2.69 6.92
CA ILE A 3 14.13 -3.01 6.85
C ILE A 3 13.28 -1.95 7.56
N GLN A 4 13.74 -1.47 8.73
CA GLN A 4 13.06 -0.41 9.47
C GLN A 4 13.10 0.93 8.73
N LEU A 5 14.20 1.23 8.05
CA LEU A 5 14.29 2.43 7.22
C LEU A 5 13.30 2.38 6.05
N LEU A 6 13.14 1.22 5.41
CA LEU A 6 12.13 1.02 4.37
C LEU A 6 10.71 1.15 4.95
N ASP A 7 10.47 0.69 6.18
CA ASP A 7 9.19 0.89 6.87
C ASP A 7 8.89 2.37 7.10
N ILE A 8 9.86 3.14 7.61
CA ILE A 8 9.74 4.58 7.82
C ILE A 8 9.52 5.31 6.50
N LEU A 9 10.29 4.96 5.46
CA LEU A 9 10.18 5.55 4.14
C LEU A 9 8.78 5.33 3.54
N ARG A 10 8.22 4.13 3.66
CA ARG A 10 6.85 3.82 3.20
C ARG A 10 5.83 4.71 3.89
N ILE A 11 5.91 4.82 5.22
CA ILE A 11 4.98 5.66 6.00
C ILE A 11 5.14 7.13 5.63
N ALA A 12 6.37 7.63 5.50
CA ALA A 12 6.64 9.03 5.14
C ALA A 12 6.09 9.36 3.75
N LEU A 13 6.34 8.51 2.75
CA LEU A 13 5.83 8.72 1.39
C LEU A 13 4.30 8.69 1.34
N VAL A 14 3.66 7.78 2.09
CA VAL A 14 2.20 7.74 2.19
C VAL A 14 1.67 9.01 2.87
N ALA A 15 2.28 9.45 3.97
CA ALA A 15 1.89 10.69 4.65
C ALA A 15 2.04 11.92 3.75
N ILE A 16 3.13 12.00 2.98
CA ILE A 16 3.35 13.06 1.98
C ILE A 16 2.28 12.98 0.89
N ALA A 17 1.97 11.79 0.37
CA ALA A 17 0.94 11.60 -0.65
C ALA A 17 -0.43 12.11 -0.16
N PHE A 18 -0.82 11.76 1.06
CA PHE A 18 -2.04 12.26 1.66
C PHE A 18 -2.02 13.77 1.86
N TYR A 19 -0.94 14.32 2.45
CA TYR A 19 -0.81 15.76 2.65
C TYR A 19 -0.95 16.54 1.34
N VAL A 20 -0.18 16.18 0.31
CA VAL A 20 -0.21 16.83 -1.00
C VAL A 20 -1.57 16.61 -1.69
N GLY A 21 -2.11 15.40 -1.63
CA GLY A 21 -3.41 15.10 -2.23
C GLY A 21 -4.54 15.92 -1.63
N TYR A 22 -4.59 16.02 -0.31
CA TYR A 22 -5.59 16.84 0.39
C TYR A 22 -5.37 18.35 0.17
N ASP A 23 -4.12 18.83 0.19
CA ASP A 23 -3.79 20.23 -0.14
C ASP A 23 -4.26 20.61 -1.54
N LYS A 24 -4.01 19.76 -2.54
CA LYS A 24 -4.41 20.00 -3.93
C LYS A 24 -5.90 19.76 -4.19
N GLY A 25 -6.49 18.79 -3.50
CA GLY A 25 -7.92 18.49 -3.62
C GLY A 25 -8.81 19.59 -3.06
N PHE A 26 -8.42 20.20 -1.94
CA PHE A 26 -9.18 21.25 -1.25
C PHE A 26 -8.72 22.67 -1.63
N GLY A 27 -8.52 22.93 -2.93
CA GLY A 27 -8.29 24.29 -3.46
C GLY A 27 -9.53 25.20 -3.31
N GLU A 28 -9.72 26.13 -4.25
CA GLU A 28 -10.90 27.03 -4.24
C GLU A 28 -12.22 26.25 -4.33
N THR A 29 -12.23 25.20 -5.14
CA THR A 29 -13.32 24.22 -5.24
C THR A 29 -12.75 22.83 -5.01
N TYR A 30 -13.51 21.98 -4.31
CA TYR A 30 -13.06 20.63 -4.03
C TYR A 30 -13.01 19.77 -5.31
N ASP A 31 -11.82 19.27 -5.65
CA ASP A 31 -11.57 18.40 -6.79
C ASP A 31 -11.12 17.00 -6.32
N PRO A 32 -12.05 16.04 -6.18
CA PRO A 32 -11.72 14.69 -5.75
C PRO A 32 -10.92 13.90 -6.80
N ILE A 33 -11.04 14.26 -8.08
CA ILE A 33 -10.35 13.57 -9.18
C ILE A 33 -8.87 13.90 -9.13
N LEU A 34 -8.53 15.19 -9.04
CA LEU A 34 -7.14 15.63 -8.89
C LEU A 34 -6.50 15.05 -7.62
N GLN A 35 -7.23 15.07 -6.51
CA GLN A 35 -6.77 14.48 -5.24
C GLN A 35 -6.38 13.01 -5.42
N LEU A 36 -7.28 12.19 -5.98
CA LEU A 36 -7.03 10.76 -6.17
C LEU A 36 -5.94 10.50 -7.20
N HIS A 37 -5.92 11.25 -8.30
CA HIS A 37 -4.92 11.14 -9.36
C HIS A 37 -3.50 11.35 -8.84
N ILE A 38 -3.32 12.22 -7.82
CA ILE A 38 -2.04 12.40 -7.12
C ILE A 38 -1.79 11.26 -6.12
N MET A 39 -2.79 10.96 -5.28
CA MET A 39 -2.60 10.05 -4.14
C MET A 39 -2.36 8.60 -4.55
N ILE A 40 -3.14 8.07 -5.49
CA ILE A 40 -3.14 6.66 -5.87
C ILE A 40 -1.74 6.17 -6.29
N PRO A 41 -1.09 6.75 -7.33
CA PRO A 41 0.20 6.25 -7.78
C PRO A 41 1.29 6.35 -6.71
N ILE A 42 1.31 7.44 -5.93
CA ILE A 42 2.34 7.63 -4.90
C ILE A 42 2.14 6.60 -3.78
N VAL A 43 0.92 6.41 -3.29
CA VAL A 43 0.62 5.44 -2.23
C VAL A 43 0.90 4.01 -2.69
N VAL A 44 0.41 3.63 -3.87
CA VAL A 44 0.58 2.26 -4.39
C VAL A 44 2.06 1.96 -4.63
N VAL A 45 2.82 2.89 -5.22
CA VAL A 45 4.27 2.70 -5.46
C VAL A 45 5.05 2.69 -4.15
N ALA A 46 4.75 3.59 -3.22
CA ALA A 46 5.42 3.62 -1.93
C ALA A 46 5.21 2.28 -1.20
N ILE A 47 3.98 1.82 -1.07
CA ILE A 47 3.69 0.61 -0.31
C ILE A 47 4.08 -0.64 -1.09
N ALA A 48 3.49 -0.85 -2.27
CA ALA A 48 3.64 -2.07 -3.04
C ALA A 48 5.00 -2.16 -3.73
N GLY A 49 5.48 -1.05 -4.32
CA GLY A 49 6.78 -1.00 -5.01
C GLY A 49 7.93 -1.29 -4.06
N ILE A 50 8.03 -0.55 -2.95
CA ILE A 50 9.11 -0.75 -1.96
C ILE A 50 9.02 -2.15 -1.34
N SER A 51 7.81 -2.61 -0.97
CA SER A 51 7.63 -3.95 -0.38
C SER A 51 7.96 -5.07 -1.37
N GLY A 52 7.66 -4.88 -2.66
CA GLY A 52 7.99 -5.83 -3.72
C GLY A 52 9.49 -5.93 -3.94
N ILE A 53 10.19 -4.80 -4.06
CA ILE A 53 11.66 -4.76 -4.17
C ILE A 53 12.31 -5.38 -2.93
N GLU A 54 11.83 -5.04 -1.74
CA GLU A 54 12.31 -5.62 -0.49
C GLU A 54 12.11 -7.14 -0.45
N GLY A 55 10.95 -7.64 -0.91
CA GLY A 55 10.65 -9.06 -0.96
C GLY A 55 11.58 -9.84 -1.88
N LEU A 56 12.01 -9.24 -3.01
CA LEU A 56 12.94 -9.87 -3.95
C LEU A 56 14.40 -9.80 -3.48
N LEU A 57 14.86 -8.63 -3.02
CA LEU A 57 16.27 -8.40 -2.71
C LEU A 57 16.63 -8.80 -1.26
N PHE A 58 15.71 -8.63 -0.32
CA PHE A 58 15.94 -8.82 1.10
C PHE A 58 14.98 -9.84 1.72
N GLY A 59 14.47 -10.76 0.90
CA GLY A 59 13.40 -11.68 1.30
C GLY A 59 13.67 -12.43 2.61
N LYS A 60 14.86 -13.00 2.80
CA LYS A 60 15.24 -13.67 4.05
C LYS A 60 15.07 -12.78 5.28
N ARG A 61 15.52 -11.52 5.20
CA ARG A 61 15.44 -10.55 6.32
C ARG A 61 13.99 -10.12 6.56
N ALA A 62 13.23 -9.89 5.50
CA ALA A 62 11.82 -9.51 5.57
C ALA A 62 10.95 -10.63 6.19
N ALA A 63 11.21 -11.89 5.85
CA ALA A 63 10.52 -13.05 6.42
C ALA A 63 10.83 -13.21 7.91
N LEU A 64 12.12 -13.16 8.30
CA LEU A 64 12.53 -13.24 9.70
C LEU A 64 11.93 -12.12 10.57
N ALA A 65 11.81 -10.91 10.03
CA ALA A 65 11.18 -9.79 10.73
C ALA A 65 9.72 -10.08 11.07
N LYS A 66 8.98 -10.75 10.15
CA LYS A 66 7.58 -11.16 10.31
C LYS A 66 7.40 -12.48 11.07
N GLY A 67 8.49 -13.19 11.36
CA GLY A 67 8.46 -14.52 11.97
C GLY A 67 7.98 -15.61 11.00
N TYR A 68 8.17 -15.41 9.69
CA TYR A 68 7.79 -16.37 8.65
C TYR A 68 8.97 -17.23 8.20
N GLU A 69 8.66 -18.34 7.52
CA GLU A 69 9.62 -19.18 6.82
C GLU A 69 10.43 -18.39 5.78
N THR A 70 11.70 -18.76 5.59
CA THR A 70 12.60 -18.08 4.65
C THR A 70 12.80 -18.90 3.39
N GLY A 71 12.86 -18.23 2.23
CA GLY A 71 13.20 -18.88 0.96
C GLY A 71 12.02 -19.56 0.26
N SER A 72 10.79 -19.27 0.66
CA SER A 72 9.60 -19.85 0.03
C SER A 72 9.33 -19.23 -1.36
N ASN A 73 8.83 -20.05 -2.28
CA ASN A 73 8.40 -19.58 -3.60
C ASN A 73 7.22 -18.59 -3.48
N TYR A 74 6.36 -18.80 -2.48
CA TYR A 74 5.27 -17.90 -2.14
C TYR A 74 5.76 -16.47 -1.89
N GLN A 75 6.88 -16.31 -1.17
CA GLN A 75 7.43 -14.99 -0.90
C GLN A 75 7.81 -14.25 -2.19
N LYS A 76 8.45 -14.92 -3.15
CA LYS A 76 8.82 -14.31 -4.43
C LYS A 76 7.58 -13.97 -5.25
N GLN A 77 6.60 -14.86 -5.30
CA GLN A 77 5.34 -14.62 -6.01
C GLN A 77 4.58 -13.42 -5.42
N SER A 78 4.51 -13.33 -4.09
CA SER A 78 3.89 -12.19 -3.40
C SER A 78 4.63 -10.89 -3.70
N ALA A 79 5.96 -10.91 -3.76
CA ALA A 79 6.75 -9.74 -4.14
C ALA A 79 6.47 -9.30 -5.59
N PHE A 80 6.35 -10.23 -6.53
CA PHE A 80 5.96 -9.91 -7.92
C PHE A 80 4.53 -9.37 -8.03
N ALA A 81 3.59 -9.91 -7.25
CA ALA A 81 2.22 -9.37 -7.20
C ALA A 81 2.19 -7.93 -6.67
N LEU A 82 3.03 -7.60 -5.68
CA LEU A 82 3.16 -6.21 -5.20
C LEU A 82 3.76 -5.29 -6.27
N LEU A 83 4.78 -5.75 -7.00
CA LEU A 83 5.37 -4.99 -8.09
C LEU A 83 4.37 -4.78 -9.25
N SER A 84 3.47 -5.73 -9.52
CA SER A 84 2.47 -5.56 -10.58
C SER A 84 1.47 -4.47 -10.25
N PHE A 85 1.06 -4.30 -8.98
CA PHE A 85 0.24 -3.15 -8.57
C PHE A 85 0.98 -1.83 -8.76
N ALA A 86 2.24 -1.75 -8.33
CA ALA A 86 3.04 -0.54 -8.49
C ALA A 86 3.23 -0.17 -9.97
N PHE A 87 3.60 -1.13 -10.80
CA PHE A 87 3.78 -0.91 -12.23
C PHE A 87 2.46 -0.57 -12.93
N GLY A 88 1.39 -1.31 -12.63
CA GLY A 88 0.05 -1.04 -13.16
C GLY A 88 -0.43 0.37 -12.82
N SER A 89 -0.20 0.82 -11.59
CA SER A 89 -0.54 2.18 -11.16
C SER A 89 0.22 3.25 -11.93
N LEU A 90 1.52 3.05 -12.16
CA LEU A 90 2.34 3.99 -12.93
C LEU A 90 1.93 4.04 -14.40
N VAL A 91 1.65 2.89 -15.01
CA VAL A 91 1.18 2.81 -16.40
C VAL A 91 -0.14 3.56 -16.55
N VAL A 92 -1.12 3.29 -15.70
CA VAL A 92 -2.43 3.95 -15.73
C VAL A 92 -2.29 5.47 -15.57
N TYR A 93 -1.45 5.90 -14.61
CA TYR A 93 -1.19 7.32 -14.35
C TYR A 93 -0.55 8.02 -15.56
N PHE A 94 0.59 7.52 -16.06
CA PHE A 94 1.31 8.18 -17.15
C PHE A 94 0.59 8.06 -18.51
N ALA A 95 -0.17 7.00 -18.73
CA ALA A 95 -0.96 6.82 -19.94
C ALA A 95 -2.31 7.57 -19.90
N ASN A 96 -2.65 8.24 -18.80
CA ASN A 96 -3.90 8.99 -18.61
C ASN A 96 -5.16 8.18 -18.95
N TRP A 97 -5.24 6.92 -18.50
CA TRP A 97 -6.42 6.07 -18.75
C TRP A 97 -7.68 6.51 -18.00
N GLY A 98 -7.56 7.52 -17.12
CA GLY A 98 -8.66 8.13 -16.39
C GLY A 98 -8.93 7.51 -15.03
N ILE A 99 -9.74 8.21 -14.25
CA ILE A 99 -9.94 7.92 -12.82
C ILE A 99 -10.49 6.52 -12.53
N PHE A 100 -11.35 5.96 -13.38
CA PHE A 100 -11.90 4.63 -13.17
C PHE A 100 -10.84 3.54 -13.27
N ALA A 101 -9.84 3.72 -14.13
CA ALA A 101 -8.71 2.78 -14.22
C ALA A 101 -7.82 2.89 -12.96
N GLU A 102 -7.59 4.10 -12.47
CA GLU A 102 -6.82 4.33 -11.23
C GLU A 102 -7.53 3.75 -10.01
N LEU A 103 -8.84 3.98 -9.88
CA LEU A 103 -9.67 3.41 -8.83
C LEU A 103 -9.68 1.88 -8.88
N THR A 104 -9.68 1.28 -10.07
CA THR A 104 -9.57 -0.18 -10.22
C THR A 104 -8.26 -0.70 -9.64
N VAL A 105 -7.13 -0.05 -9.96
CA VAL A 105 -5.83 -0.40 -9.37
C VAL A 105 -5.85 -0.21 -7.86
N LEU A 106 -6.35 0.93 -7.38
CA LEU A 106 -6.47 1.23 -5.96
C LEU A 106 -7.29 0.16 -5.23
N PHE A 107 -8.46 -0.22 -5.74
CA PHE A 107 -9.34 -1.18 -5.08
C PHE A 107 -8.75 -2.57 -5.02
N ILE A 108 -8.13 -3.07 -6.10
CA ILE A 108 -7.47 -4.37 -6.08
C ILE A 108 -6.28 -4.33 -5.10
N PHE A 109 -5.51 -3.24 -5.09
CA PHE A 109 -4.43 -3.03 -4.13
C PHE A 109 -4.93 -3.03 -2.68
N LEU A 110 -5.95 -2.22 -2.35
CA LEU A 110 -6.51 -2.14 -1.00
C LEU A 110 -7.14 -3.46 -0.57
N PHE A 111 -7.79 -4.18 -1.48
CA PHE A 111 -8.34 -5.51 -1.22
C PHE A 111 -7.23 -6.52 -0.89
N PHE A 112 -6.17 -6.56 -1.69
CA PHE A 112 -4.99 -7.39 -1.41
C PHE A 112 -4.40 -7.07 -0.03
N PHE A 113 -4.22 -5.78 0.29
CA PHE A 113 -3.68 -5.36 1.58
C PHE A 113 -4.62 -5.65 2.76
N THR A 114 -5.93 -5.65 2.53
CA THR A 114 -6.93 -6.08 3.52
C THR A 114 -6.80 -7.55 3.85
N LEU A 115 -6.71 -8.42 2.82
CA LEU A 115 -6.46 -9.84 3.02
C LEU A 115 -5.10 -10.09 3.69
N SER A 116 -4.06 -9.34 3.29
CA SER A 116 -2.73 -9.42 3.91
C SER A 116 -2.76 -9.03 5.40
N ALA A 117 -3.42 -7.93 5.76
CA ALA A 117 -3.57 -7.52 7.15
C ALA A 117 -4.38 -8.54 7.96
N GLY A 118 -5.41 -9.14 7.36
CA GLY A 118 -6.14 -10.27 7.95
C GLY A 118 -5.23 -11.46 8.25
N ASN A 119 -4.34 -11.84 7.33
CA ASN A 119 -3.34 -12.88 7.56
C ASN A 119 -2.39 -12.53 8.72
N HIS A 120 -1.94 -11.28 8.80
CA HIS A 120 -1.12 -10.79 9.91
C HIS A 120 -1.86 -10.83 11.26
N ALA A 121 -3.14 -10.49 11.29
CA ALA A 121 -3.97 -10.61 12.48
C ALA A 121 -4.16 -12.08 12.91
N ILE A 122 -4.38 -12.99 11.95
CA ILE A 122 -4.47 -14.44 12.22
C ILE A 122 -3.16 -14.95 12.84
N GLU A 123 -2.02 -14.54 12.30
CA GLU A 123 -0.69 -14.87 12.84
C GLU A 123 -0.51 -14.40 14.29
N ALA A 124 -0.90 -13.16 14.58
CA ALA A 124 -0.83 -12.63 15.94
C ALA A 124 -1.76 -13.36 16.91
N ILE A 125 -3.01 -13.65 16.51
CA ILE A 125 -4.05 -14.19 17.40
C ILE A 125 -3.94 -15.72 17.53
N ARG A 126 -3.96 -16.45 16.41
CA ARG A 126 -3.99 -17.92 16.42
C ARG A 126 -2.62 -18.53 16.64
N HIS A 127 -1.60 -17.98 15.99
CA HIS A 127 -0.24 -18.52 16.03
C HIS A 127 0.64 -17.84 17.07
N LYS A 128 0.10 -16.88 17.84
CA LYS A 128 0.81 -16.12 18.89
C LYS A 128 2.09 -15.46 18.38
N ASN A 129 2.14 -15.14 17.09
CA ASN A 129 3.28 -14.52 16.43
C ASN A 129 3.20 -12.99 16.59
N PHE A 130 3.60 -12.50 17.78
CA PHE A 130 3.50 -11.09 18.18
C PHE A 130 4.62 -10.19 17.63
N LYS A 131 5.21 -10.54 16.49
CA LYS A 131 6.15 -9.64 15.81
C LYS A 131 5.44 -8.33 15.48
N TRP A 132 6.17 -7.22 15.59
CA TRP A 132 5.64 -5.86 15.41
C TRP A 132 4.81 -5.72 14.13
N GLN A 133 5.27 -6.30 13.03
CA GLN A 133 4.60 -6.29 11.73
C GLN A 133 3.22 -6.97 11.76
N ASN A 134 3.04 -8.02 12.56
CA ASN A 134 1.77 -8.74 12.64
C ASN A 134 0.73 -7.96 13.45
N ILE A 135 1.19 -7.16 14.42
CA ILE A 135 0.32 -6.35 15.27
C ILE A 135 -0.04 -5.03 14.58
N ASN A 136 0.94 -4.33 14.00
CA ASN A 136 0.74 -2.95 13.54
C ASN A 136 0.01 -2.85 12.19
N ARG A 137 0.15 -3.85 11.31
CA ARG A 137 -0.40 -3.81 9.94
C ARG A 137 -1.91 -3.63 9.87
N PRO A 138 -2.73 -4.33 10.67
CA PRO A 138 -4.17 -4.09 10.74
C PRO A 138 -4.53 -2.63 11.02
N PHE A 139 -3.86 -2.00 11.99
CA PHE A 139 -4.15 -0.60 12.35
C PHE A 139 -3.72 0.39 11.27
N ILE A 140 -2.53 0.21 10.70
CA ILE A 140 -2.03 1.07 9.61
C ILE A 140 -2.93 0.95 8.37
N LEU A 141 -3.44 -0.24 8.06
CA LEU A 141 -4.41 -0.42 6.98
C LEU A 141 -5.70 0.36 7.24
N ILE A 142 -6.26 0.33 8.46
CA ILE A 142 -7.48 1.07 8.78
C ILE A 142 -7.28 2.57 8.54
N LEU A 143 -6.13 3.12 8.96
CA LEU A 143 -5.78 4.52 8.71
C LEU A 143 -5.65 4.82 7.21
N LEU A 144 -5.00 3.92 6.46
CA LEU A 144 -4.88 4.03 5.00
C LEU A 144 -6.26 4.07 4.34
N LEU A 145 -7.16 3.15 4.70
CA LEU A 145 -8.53 3.10 4.17
C LEU A 145 -9.29 4.39 4.49
N ALA A 146 -9.24 4.84 5.75
CA ALA A 146 -9.93 6.04 6.19
C ALA A 146 -9.54 7.28 5.35
N GLY A 147 -8.26 7.41 5.00
CA GLY A 147 -7.78 8.51 4.16
C GLY A 147 -8.32 8.49 2.71
N PHE A 148 -8.75 7.34 2.19
CA PHE A 148 -9.31 7.25 0.83
C PHE A 148 -10.85 7.34 0.79
N VAL A 149 -11.55 7.10 1.90
CA VAL A 149 -13.02 7.01 1.92
C VAL A 149 -13.68 8.26 1.33
N TYR A 150 -13.34 9.45 1.82
CA TYR A 150 -13.98 10.69 1.39
C TYR A 150 -13.73 11.01 -0.10
N PRO A 151 -12.47 11.06 -0.58
CA PRO A 151 -12.22 11.38 -2.00
C PRO A 151 -12.80 10.34 -2.96
N VAL A 152 -12.78 9.04 -2.61
CA VAL A 152 -13.40 8.00 -3.43
C VAL A 152 -14.91 8.19 -3.54
N ILE A 153 -15.62 8.44 -2.43
CA ILE A 153 -17.07 8.66 -2.45
C ILE A 153 -17.41 9.87 -3.34
N MET A 154 -16.62 10.94 -3.24
CA MET A 154 -16.89 12.16 -3.99
C MET A 154 -16.54 12.03 -5.47
N ALA A 155 -15.54 11.24 -5.84
CA ALA A 155 -15.20 10.97 -7.25
C ALA A 155 -16.22 10.05 -7.97
N LEU A 156 -17.00 9.27 -7.23
CA LEU A 156 -17.99 8.34 -7.76
C LEU A 156 -19.43 8.90 -7.78
N ARG A 157 -19.62 10.13 -7.30
CA ARG A 157 -20.89 10.86 -7.37
C ARG A 157 -21.00 11.64 -8.66
#